data_AF-A0AAP0LY75-F1
#
_entry.id   AF-A0AAP0LY75-F1
#
_cell.length_a   1.000
_cell.length_b   1.000
_cell.length_c   1.000
_cell.angle_alpha   90.00
_cell.angle_beta   90.00
_cell.angle_gamma   90.00
#
_symmetry.space_group_name_H-M   'P 1'
#
loop_
_entity.id
_entity.type
_entity.pdbx_description
1 polymer ?
#
loop_
_entity_poly.entity_id
_entity_poly.type
_entity_poly.pdbx_seq_one_letter_code
_entity_poly.pdbx_strand_id
1 'polypeptide(L)'
;MNLFLVDQVKEVLSRAQHIHDPEVLTKLLAKRSIDIDTEMMARAEKSNTHCHLLGFTGLVAEMELEKHYFEVMDLVEKLFIDIFDTVNKEHKELLYIVDQQYPFQPLKVGI
;
A
#
# COMPACT_ATOMS: atom_id res chain seq x y z
N MET A 1 27.51 10.27 -16.94
CA MET A 1 26.12 9.80 -17.09
C MET A 1 25.46 9.83 -15.71
N ASN A 2 25.17 11.01 -15.15
CA ASN A 2 24.68 11.14 -13.75
C ASN A 2 24.07 12.52 -13.41
N LEU A 3 23.40 13.17 -14.38
CA LEU A 3 22.57 14.35 -14.07
C LEU A 3 21.09 14.14 -14.47
N PHE A 4 20.82 13.48 -15.61
CA PHE A 4 19.45 13.28 -16.09
C PHE A 4 18.56 12.40 -15.21
N LEU A 5 19.11 11.47 -14.43
CA LEU A 5 18.30 10.57 -13.59
C LEU A 5 17.75 11.27 -12.34
N VAL A 6 18.52 12.19 -11.76
CA VAL A 6 18.13 12.90 -10.52
C VAL A 6 16.99 13.88 -10.80
N ASP A 7 17.01 14.53 -11.96
CA ASP A 7 15.98 15.52 -12.32
C ASP A 7 14.64 14.88 -12.65
N GLN A 8 14.63 13.70 -13.28
CA GLN A 8 13.40 12.94 -13.56
C GLN A 8 12.73 12.45 -12.28
N VAL A 9 13.50 11.96 -11.30
CA VAL A 9 12.96 11.52 -10.01
C VAL A 9 12.34 12.70 -9.25
N LYS A 10 12.97 13.87 -9.27
CA LYS A 10 12.41 15.08 -8.63
C LYS A 10 11.11 15.56 -9.28
N GLU A 11 10.98 15.44 -10.60
CA GLU A 11 9.74 15.79 -11.32
C GLU A 11 8.59 14.81 -11.02
N VAL A 12 8.89 13.52 -10.82
CA VAL A 12 7.88 12.53 -10.41
C VAL A 12 7.43 12.78 -8.96
N LEU A 13 8.36 13.10 -8.06
CA LEU A 13 8.05 13.43 -6.66
C LEU A 13 7.19 14.69 -6.52
N SER A 14 7.38 15.71 -7.37
CA SER A 14 6.59 16.94 -7.31
C SER A 14 5.14 16.76 -7.80
N ARG A 15 4.86 15.67 -8.52
CA ARG A 15 3.53 15.35 -9.08
C ARG A 15 2.80 14.24 -8.32
N ALA A 16 3.50 13.49 -7.47
CA ALA A 16 2.86 12.50 -6.61
C ALA A 16 2.03 13.22 -5.53
N GLN A 17 0.77 12.82 -5.37
CA GLN A 17 -0.12 13.39 -4.36
C GLN A 17 0.49 13.18 -2.97
N HIS A 18 0.71 14.28 -2.26
CA HIS A 18 1.13 14.30 -0.86
C HIS A 18 0.15 13.46 -0.02
N ILE A 19 0.67 12.44 0.67
CA ILE A 19 -0.09 11.72 1.68
C ILE A 19 -0.33 12.65 2.86
N HIS A 20 -1.59 12.81 3.23
CA HIS A 20 -1.99 13.43 4.48
C HIS A 20 -1.56 12.50 5.64
N ASP A 21 -0.40 12.83 6.21
CA ASP A 21 0.10 12.41 7.52
C ASP A 21 0.51 10.92 7.71
N PRO A 22 1.68 10.53 7.17
CA PRO A 22 2.26 9.19 7.39
C PRO A 22 2.74 8.96 8.85
N GLU A 23 2.94 10.02 9.65
CA GLU A 23 3.49 9.88 11.01
C GLU A 23 2.53 9.20 11.99
N VAL A 24 1.23 9.33 11.78
CA VAL A 24 0.19 8.75 12.65
C VAL A 24 0.21 7.22 12.58
N LEU A 25 0.47 6.67 11.39
CA LEU A 25 0.52 5.23 11.16
C LEU A 25 1.81 4.62 11.75
N THR A 26 2.96 5.25 11.53
CA THR A 26 4.26 4.83 12.09
C THR A 26 4.23 4.81 13.63
N LYS A 27 3.59 5.79 14.28
CA LYS A 27 3.49 5.87 15.76
C LYS A 27 2.60 4.79 16.39
N LEU A 28 1.59 4.29 15.67
CA LEU A 28 0.66 3.26 16.16
C LEU A 28 1.27 1.84 16.08
N LEU A 29 2.21 1.61 15.17
CA LEU A 29 2.67 0.26 14.79
C LEU A 29 4.02 -0.16 15.39
N ALA A 30 4.84 0.79 15.88
CA ALA A 30 6.07 0.54 16.64
C ALA A 30 5.90 -0.32 17.92
N LYS A 31 4.65 -0.63 18.31
CA LYS A 31 4.31 -1.36 19.53
C LYS A 31 4.27 -2.89 19.38
N ARG A 32 4.52 -3.44 18.19
CA ARG A 32 4.37 -4.89 17.90
C ARG A 32 5.59 -5.59 17.30
N SER A 33 6.78 -4.99 17.33
CA SER A 33 8.01 -5.54 16.72
C SER A 33 7.92 -5.85 15.21
N ILE A 34 6.93 -5.26 14.54
CA ILE A 34 6.78 -5.26 13.10
C ILE A 34 6.90 -3.80 12.70
N ASP A 35 7.91 -3.48 11.91
CA ASP A 35 8.10 -2.14 11.38
C ASP A 35 7.22 -2.00 10.15
N ILE A 36 6.27 -1.05 10.15
CA ILE A 36 5.36 -0.83 9.02
C ILE A 36 5.45 0.63 8.64
N ASP A 37 5.87 0.87 7.41
CA ASP A 37 6.08 2.21 6.87
C ASP A 37 5.42 2.38 5.51
N THR A 38 5.01 3.62 5.23
CA THR A 38 4.59 4.01 3.89
C THR A 38 5.73 4.73 3.20
N GLU A 39 6.22 4.16 2.11
CA GLU A 39 7.34 4.72 1.35
C GLU A 39 6.89 5.15 -0.06
N MET A 40 7.54 6.19 -0.57
CA MET A 40 7.40 6.57 -1.98
C MET A 40 8.31 5.69 -2.83
N MET A 41 7.73 4.86 -3.69
CA MET A 41 8.44 3.96 -4.59
C MET A 41 8.34 4.43 -6.04
N ALA A 42 9.39 4.16 -6.83
CA ALA A 42 9.41 4.45 -8.26
C ALA A 42 9.88 3.24 -9.07
N ARG A 43 9.25 2.99 -10.23
CA ARG A 43 9.60 1.93 -11.17
C ARG A 43 10.08 2.52 -12.48
N ALA A 44 11.37 2.39 -12.76
CA ALA A 44 11.98 2.93 -13.99
C ALA A 44 11.63 2.15 -15.27
N GLU A 45 10.78 1.13 -15.18
CA GLU A 45 10.43 0.29 -16.33
C GLU A 45 9.54 1.04 -17.34
N LYS A 46 9.81 0.86 -18.63
CA LYS A 46 8.99 1.42 -19.70
C LYS A 46 7.77 0.54 -19.95
N SER A 47 6.86 0.49 -18.98
CA SER A 47 5.60 -0.24 -19.04
C SER A 47 4.43 0.75 -18.97
N ASN A 48 3.74 0.96 -20.10
CA ASN A 48 2.57 1.84 -20.17
C ASN A 48 1.30 1.00 -20.32
N THR A 49 0.85 0.43 -19.21
CA THR A 49 -0.38 -0.35 -19.14
C THR A 49 -1.26 0.20 -18.02
N HIS A 50 -2.55 -0.15 -18.04
CA HIS A 50 -3.53 0.32 -17.04
C HIS A 50 -3.19 -0.03 -15.58
N CYS A 51 -2.28 -0.99 -15.33
CA CYS A 51 -1.89 -1.43 -13.98
C CYS A 51 -0.46 -1.03 -13.56
N HIS A 52 0.28 -0.29 -14.38
CA HIS A 52 1.68 0.07 -14.07
C HIS A 52 1.82 1.58 -13.89
N LEU A 53 2.28 1.98 -12.71
CA LEU A 53 2.59 3.37 -12.37
C LEU A 53 4.10 3.57 -12.24
N LEU A 54 4.60 4.71 -12.73
CA LEU A 54 6.00 5.13 -12.59
C LEU A 54 6.35 5.45 -11.13
N GLY A 55 5.39 5.98 -10.37
CA GLY A 55 5.52 6.28 -8.94
C GLY A 55 4.24 5.88 -8.20
N PHE A 56 4.40 5.31 -7.01
CA PHE A 56 3.31 4.86 -6.14
C PHE A 56 3.76 4.81 -4.69
N THR A 57 2.80 4.77 -3.77
CA THR A 57 3.07 4.56 -2.35
C THR A 57 3.08 3.06 -2.05
N GLY A 58 4.21 2.58 -1.54
CA GLY A 58 4.33 1.22 -1.02
C GLY A 58 4.01 1.18 0.47
N LEU A 59 3.25 0.17 0.89
CA LEU A 59 3.20 -0.24 2.29
C LEU A 59 4.30 -1.30 2.48
N VAL A 60 5.33 -0.95 3.24
CA VAL A 60 6.49 -1.80 3.54
C VAL A 60 6.34 -2.33 4.95
N ALA A 61 6.55 -3.63 5.13
CA ALA A 61 6.54 -4.26 6.44
C ALA A 61 7.81 -5.09 6.64
N GLU A 62 8.52 -4.86 7.73
CA GLU A 62 9.71 -5.61 8.13
C GLU A 62 9.45 -6.32 9.46
N MET A 63 9.87 -7.59 9.55
CA MET A 63 9.79 -8.38 10.78
C MET A 63 10.99 -9.30 10.92
N GLU A 64 11.46 -9.48 12.16
CA GLU A 64 12.44 -10.51 12.48
C GLU A 64 11.78 -11.90 12.43
N LEU A 65 12.48 -12.89 11.86
CA LEU A 65 12.01 -14.27 11.80
C LEU A 65 12.60 -15.06 12.97
N GLU A 66 11.75 -15.78 13.70
CA GLU A 66 12.25 -16.64 14.77
C GLU A 66 12.62 -18.04 14.26
N LYS A 67 11.78 -18.63 13.40
CA LYS A 67 11.94 -20.02 12.95
C LYS A 67 11.83 -20.15 11.44
N HIS A 68 10.71 -19.72 10.86
CA HIS A 68 10.39 -19.99 9.45
C HIS A 68 9.62 -18.84 8.80
N TYR A 69 9.83 -18.65 7.50
CA TYR A 69 9.15 -17.61 6.71
C TYR A 69 7.61 -17.72 6.69
N PHE A 70 7.05 -18.87 7.08
CA PHE A 70 5.60 -19.03 7.26
C PHE A 70 5.03 -18.03 8.26
N GLU A 71 5.83 -17.56 9.22
CA GLU A 71 5.44 -16.48 10.15
C GLU A 71 5.04 -15.19 9.40
N VAL A 72 5.73 -14.87 8.30
CA VAL A 72 5.39 -13.73 7.43
C VAL A 72 4.07 -13.99 6.72
N MET A 73 3.88 -15.20 6.19
CA MET A 73 2.66 -15.55 5.47
C MET A 73 1.43 -15.46 6.38
N ASP A 74 1.53 -15.98 7.61
CA ASP A 74 0.47 -15.91 8.62
C ASP A 74 0.16 -14.46 9.01
N LEU A 75 1.18 -13.60 9.08
CA LEU A 75 1.02 -12.18 9.35
C LEU A 75 0.30 -11.49 8.18
N VAL A 76 0.77 -11.70 6.96
CA VAL A 76 0.24 -11.09 5.74
C VAL A 76 -1.22 -11.50 5.52
N GLU A 77 -1.55 -12.78 5.72
CA GLU A 77 -2.92 -13.27 5.65
C GLU A 77 -3.84 -12.51 6.61
N LYS A 78 -3.49 -12.47 7.90
CA LYS A 78 -4.28 -11.77 8.92
C LYS A 78 -4.42 -10.28 8.63
N LEU A 79 -3.33 -9.63 8.21
CA LEU A 79 -3.33 -8.22 7.84
C LEU A 79 -4.34 -7.93 6.73
N PHE A 80 -4.33 -8.72 5.65
CA PHE A 80 -5.28 -8.51 4.55
C PHE A 80 -6.72 -8.81 4.96
N ILE A 81 -6.96 -9.86 5.76
CA ILE A 81 -8.28 -10.15 6.31
C ILE A 81 -8.80 -8.94 7.11
N ASP A 82 -7.99 -8.43 8.04
CA ASP A 82 -8.35 -7.30 8.90
C ASP A 82 -8.64 -6.02 8.08
N ILE A 83 -7.82 -5.72 7.06
CA ILE A 83 -8.04 -4.58 6.17
C ILE A 83 -9.37 -4.71 5.43
N PHE A 84 -9.62 -5.87 4.82
CA PHE A 84 -10.81 -6.08 4.01
C PHE A 84 -12.09 -6.11 4.85
N ASP A 85 -12.05 -6.73 6.03
CA ASP A 85 -13.16 -6.72 6.97
C ASP A 85 -13.47 -5.30 7.47
N THR A 86 -12.43 -4.51 7.77
CA THR A 86 -12.59 -3.11 8.17
C THR A 86 -13.22 -2.29 7.05
N VAL A 87 -12.72 -2.41 5.81
CA VAL A 87 -13.27 -1.71 4.64
C VAL A 87 -14.74 -2.07 4.42
N ASN A 88 -15.07 -3.36 4.45
CA ASN A 88 -16.44 -3.84 4.28
C ASN A 88 -17.37 -3.41 5.42
N LYS A 89 -16.86 -3.26 6.64
CA LYS A 89 -17.66 -2.89 7.82
C LYS A 89 -17.84 -1.38 7.95
N GLU A 90 -16.77 -0.61 7.82
CA GLU A 90 -16.70 0.81 8.20
C GLU A 90 -16.89 1.75 7.00
N HIS A 91 -16.65 1.31 5.77
CA HIS A 91 -16.67 2.17 4.58
C HIS A 91 -17.77 1.82 3.57
N LYS A 92 -18.88 1.24 4.03
CA LYS A 92 -20.01 0.81 3.17
C LYS A 92 -20.59 1.94 2.31
N GLU A 93 -20.70 3.15 2.84
CA GLU A 93 -21.23 4.30 2.11
C GLU A 93 -20.31 4.71 0.95
N LEU A 94 -18.99 4.74 1.20
CA LEU A 94 -18.00 5.03 0.17
C LEU A 94 -17.99 3.95 -0.91
N LEU A 95 -18.08 2.68 -0.50
CA LEU A 95 -18.18 1.54 -1.43
C LEU A 95 -19.43 1.65 -2.30
N TYR A 96 -20.58 2.01 -1.74
CA TYR A 96 -21.81 2.22 -2.50
C TYR A 96 -21.67 3.33 -3.54
N ILE A 97 -21.03 4.45 -3.18
CA ILE A 97 -20.80 5.56 -4.11
C ILE A 97 -19.91 5.12 -5.29
N VAL A 98 -18.84 4.37 -5.01
CA VAL A 98 -17.96 3.83 -6.06
C VAL A 98 -18.72 2.85 -6.95
N ASP A 99 -19.56 1.99 -6.37
CA ASP A 99 -20.35 0.98 -7.10
C ASP A 99 -21.33 1.60 -8.10
N GLN A 100 -21.86 2.79 -7.82
CA GLN A 100 -22.73 3.51 -8.77
C GLN A 100 -22.01 3.89 -10.07
N GLN A 101 -20.70 4.18 -10.01
CA GLN A 101 -19.91 4.59 -11.17
C GLN A 101 -19.16 3.41 -11.80
N TYR A 102 -18.69 2.48 -10.97
CA TYR A 102 -17.89 1.33 -11.38
C TYR A 102 -18.45 0.07 -10.72
N PRO A 103 -19.53 -0.52 -11.25
CA PRO A 103 -20.18 -1.67 -10.62
C PRO A 103 -19.20 -2.81 -10.32
N PHE A 104 -19.18 -3.29 -9.07
CA PHE A 104 -18.27 -4.34 -8.63
C PHE A 104 -18.95 -5.35 -7.70
N GLN A 105 -18.35 -6.53 -7.58
CA GLN A 105 -18.83 -7.52 -6.63
C GLN A 105 -18.23 -7.25 -5.25
N PRO A 106 -19.03 -7.28 -4.17
CA PRO A 106 -18.50 -7.12 -2.81
C PRO A 106 -17.35 -8.08 -2.54
N LEU A 107 -16.27 -7.54 -1.94
CA LEU A 107 -15.06 -8.30 -1.66
C LEU A 107 -15.37 -9.39 -0.62
N LYS A 108 -15.04 -10.64 -0.96
CA LYS A 108 -15.16 -11.80 -0.08
C LYS A 108 -13.77 -12.24 0.38
N VAL A 109 -13.63 -12.49 1.67
CA VAL A 109 -12.39 -12.93 2.29
C VAL A 109 -12.62 -14.34 2.83
N GLY A 110 -11.84 -15.32 2.35
CA GLY A 110 -12.04 -16.75 2.61
C GLY A 110 -12.79 -17.48 1.47
N ILE A 111 -12.35 -18.70 1.16
CA ILE A 111 -13.01 -19.62 0.22
C ILE A 111 -14.24 -20.23 0.89
#